data_AF-A0AAW7AEG3-F1
#
_entry.id   AF-A0AAW7AEG3-F1
#
_cell.length_a   1.000
_cell.length_b   1.000
_cell.length_c   1.000
_cell.angle_alpha   90.00
_cell.angle_beta   90.00
_cell.angle_gamma   90.00
#
_symmetry.space_group_name_H-M   'P 1'
#
loop_
_entity.id
_entity.type
_entity.pdbx_description
1 polymer ?
#
loop_
_entity_poly.entity_id
_entity_poly.type
_entity_poly.pdbx_seq_one_letter_code
_entity_poly.pdbx_strand_id
1 'polypeptide(L)'
;MEFDVISQGVDSEQALIYMWEIYDNNDVLVGRYVGKAKNGARRPLKHYKRNVERLLKGRPYRKSNPDGYRVVHKVLAEAVDKEQIIKLYFLTNIDDGDDINQVEQAMISKYDCKGSKSWQLNG
;
A
#
# COMPACT_ATOMS: atom_id res chain seq x y z
N MET A 1 -2.15 -6.67 11.82
CA MET A 1 -1.21 -6.33 10.73
C MET A 1 -0.16 -5.43 11.33
N GLU A 2 1.03 -5.99 11.50
CA GLU A 2 2.24 -5.26 11.89
C GLU A 2 3.07 -5.04 10.62
N PHE A 3 3.81 -3.94 10.57
CA PHE A 3 4.65 -3.55 9.43
C PHE A 3 5.67 -2.51 9.87
N ASP A 4 6.80 -2.47 9.19
CA ASP A 4 7.82 -1.45 9.42
C ASP A 4 7.53 -0.20 8.60
N VAL A 5 7.64 0.97 9.22
CA VAL A 5 7.51 2.26 8.52
C VAL A 5 8.88 2.82 8.20
N ILE A 6 9.10 3.15 6.93
CA ILE A 6 10.34 3.69 6.40
C ILE A 6 10.04 5.05 5.77
N SER A 7 10.40 6.14 6.47
CA SER A 7 9.92 7.49 6.16
C SER A 7 11.02 8.54 6.03
N GLN A 8 12.22 8.16 5.57
CA GLN A 8 13.38 9.07 5.57
C GLN A 8 13.09 10.35 4.76
N GLY A 9 12.95 11.48 5.45
CA GLY A 9 12.76 12.80 4.86
C GLY A 9 11.35 13.11 4.34
N VAL A 10 10.34 12.28 4.62
CA VAL A 10 8.95 12.52 4.19
C VAL A 10 8.08 12.90 5.38
N ASP A 11 7.43 14.06 5.29
CA ASP A 11 6.49 14.56 6.29
C ASP A 11 5.17 13.77 6.23
N SER A 12 4.81 13.11 7.34
CA SER A 12 3.62 12.27 7.43
C SER A 12 2.30 13.05 7.50
N GLU A 13 2.34 14.34 7.81
CA GLU A 13 1.15 15.19 7.91
C GLU A 13 0.75 15.80 6.56
N GLN A 14 1.67 15.84 5.60
CA GLN A 14 1.44 16.36 4.26
C GLN A 14 0.92 15.30 3.28
N ALA A 15 0.40 15.76 2.13
CA ALA A 15 0.11 14.86 1.02
C ALA A 15 1.38 14.10 0.61
N LEU A 16 1.25 12.80 0.35
CA LEU A 16 2.39 11.94 0.04
C LEU A 16 2.04 10.75 -0.85
N ILE A 17 3.07 10.22 -1.51
CA ILE A 17 3.07 8.89 -2.13
C ILE A 17 3.71 7.89 -1.17
N TYR A 18 3.09 6.72 -1.05
CA TYR A 18 3.60 5.60 -0.25
C TYR A 18 3.71 4.34 -1.10
N MET A 19 4.51 3.39 -0.62
CA MET A 19 4.66 2.07 -1.20
C MET A 19 4.54 0.99 -0.13
N TRP A 20 3.77 -0.04 -0.42
CA TRP A 20 3.81 -1.31 0.31
C TRP A 20 4.76 -2.26 -0.40
N GLU A 21 5.65 -2.89 0.36
CA GLU A 21 6.36 -4.09 -0.08
C GLU A 21 6.09 -5.23 0.89
N ILE A 22 6.05 -6.44 0.34
CA ILE A 22 5.82 -7.68 1.06
C ILE A 22 6.91 -8.66 0.64
N TYR A 23 7.57 -9.26 1.63
CA TYR A 23 8.64 -10.24 1.43
C TYR A 23 8.27 -11.55 2.12
N ASP A 24 8.57 -12.66 1.45
CA ASP A 24 8.47 -13.97 2.09
C ASP A 24 9.63 -14.24 3.06
N ASN A 25 9.62 -15.41 3.69
CA ASN A 25 10.61 -15.79 4.70
C ASN A 25 12.02 -16.04 4.12
N ASN A 26 12.18 -15.98 2.79
CA ASN A 26 13.46 -16.09 2.09
C ASN A 26 13.90 -14.72 1.51
N ASP A 27 13.33 -13.62 2.01
CA ASP A 27 13.58 -12.25 1.53
C ASP A 27 13.21 -12.02 0.05
N VAL A 28 12.32 -12.83 -0.52
CA VAL A 28 11.84 -12.65 -1.90
C VAL A 28 10.66 -11.68 -1.92
N LEU A 29 10.73 -10.67 -2.78
CA LEU A 29 9.63 -9.73 -3.01
C LEU A 29 8.43 -10.46 -3.63
N VAL A 30 7.33 -10.52 -2.89
CA VAL A 30 6.07 -11.18 -3.32
C VAL A 30 4.93 -10.19 -3.56
N GLY A 31 5.11 -8.92 -3.20
CA GLY A 31 4.13 -7.88 -3.46
C GLY A 31 4.72 -6.49 -3.40
N ARG A 32 4.38 -5.64 -4.36
CA ARG A 32 4.69 -4.22 -4.39
C ARG A 32 3.51 -3.41 -4.89
N TYR A 33 3.12 -2.39 -4.13
CA TYR A 33 2.02 -1.50 -4.45
C TYR A 33 2.41 -0.05 -4.15
N VAL A 34 2.19 0.86 -5.09
CA VAL A 34 2.28 2.31 -4.87
C VAL A 34 0.88 2.90 -4.74
N GLY A 35 0.70 3.79 -3.77
CA GLY A 35 -0.54 4.54 -3.62
C GLY A 35 -0.32 5.94 -3.09
N LYS A 36 -1.37 6.76 -3.19
CA LYS A 36 -1.35 8.15 -2.71
C LYS A 36 -2.23 8.40 -1.50
N ALA A 37 -1.84 9.39 -0.70
CA ALA A 37 -2.63 9.93 0.40
C ALA A 37 -2.65 11.46 0.33
N LYS A 38 -3.83 12.05 0.12
CA LYS A 38 -3.99 13.50 -0.09
C LYS A 38 -3.91 14.33 1.21
N ASN A 39 -4.16 13.70 2.35
CA ASN A 39 -4.32 14.37 3.65
C ASN A 39 -3.49 13.66 4.72
N GLY A 40 -2.18 13.49 4.47
CA GLY A 40 -1.29 12.78 5.39
C GLY A 40 -1.34 11.24 5.31
N ALA A 41 -0.41 10.62 6.02
CA ALA A 41 -0.15 9.19 6.09
C ALA A 41 -1.27 8.35 6.74
N ARG A 42 -2.39 8.96 7.17
CA ARG A 42 -3.48 8.25 7.83
C ARG A 42 -4.02 7.08 7.00
N ARG A 43 -4.08 7.23 5.68
CA ARG A 43 -4.57 6.18 4.79
C ARG A 43 -3.71 4.92 4.87
N PRO A 44 -2.40 4.93 4.55
CA PRO A 44 -1.56 3.74 4.66
C PRO A 44 -1.47 3.24 6.11
N LEU A 45 -1.34 4.12 7.11
CA LEU A 45 -1.17 3.69 8.51
C LEU A 45 -2.41 3.04 9.13
N LYS A 46 -3.62 3.59 8.87
CA LYS A 46 -4.84 3.17 9.58
C LYS A 46 -5.86 2.47 8.68
N HIS A 47 -6.07 2.95 7.46
CA HIS A 47 -7.16 2.42 6.64
C HIS A 47 -6.84 1.03 6.09
N TYR A 48 -5.58 0.78 5.70
CA TYR A 48 -5.15 -0.54 5.24
C TYR A 48 -5.24 -1.57 6.37
N LYS A 49 -4.68 -1.29 7.55
CA LYS A 49 -4.78 -2.15 8.73
C LYS A 49 -6.24 -2.53 9.04
N ARG A 50 -7.14 -1.53 9.11
CA ARG A 50 -8.58 -1.77 9.34
C ARG A 50 -9.21 -2.64 8.25
N ASN A 51 -8.91 -2.40 6.98
CA ASN A 51 -9.50 -3.17 5.88
C ASN A 51 -8.99 -4.61 5.86
N VAL A 52 -7.70 -4.83 6.15
CA VAL A 52 -7.10 -6.16 6.27
C VAL A 52 -7.71 -6.93 7.43
N GLU A 53 -7.85 -6.31 8.61
CA GLU A 53 -8.51 -6.93 9.76
C GLU A 53 -9.97 -7.30 9.49
N ARG A 54 -10.69 -6.48 8.72
CA ARG A 54 -12.06 -6.80 8.30
C ARG A 54 -12.08 -7.98 7.33
N LEU A 55 -11.17 -7.99 6.35
CA LEU A 55 -11.06 -9.06 5.37
C LEU A 55 -10.74 -10.40 6.05
N LEU A 56 -9.76 -10.44 6.97
CA LEU A 56 -9.42 -11.63 7.75
C LEU A 56 -10.59 -12.15 8.60
N LYS A 57 -11.49 -11.27 9.04
CA LYS A 57 -12.72 -11.64 9.78
C LYS A 57 -13.89 -11.99 8.87
N GLY A 58 -13.68 -12.15 7.56
CA GLY A 58 -14.74 -12.42 6.58
C GLY A 58 -15.76 -11.29 6.45
N ARG A 59 -15.43 -10.06 6.86
CA ARG A 59 -16.37 -8.94 6.81
C ARG A 59 -16.33 -8.26 5.45
N PRO A 60 -17.49 -7.80 4.92
CA PRO A 60 -17.54 -7.10 3.64
C PRO A 60 -16.75 -5.78 3.68
N TYR A 61 -16.23 -5.36 2.53
CA TYR A 61 -15.49 -4.09 2.39
C TYR A 61 -16.38 -2.90 2.73
N ARG A 62 -17.51 -2.76 2.02
CA ARG A 62 -18.55 -1.77 2.29
C ARG A 62 -19.92 -2.42 2.08
N LYS A 63 -20.95 -1.91 2.75
CA LYS A 63 -22.32 -2.40 2.58
C LYS A 63 -22.79 -2.35 1.11
N SER A 64 -22.44 -1.28 0.40
CA SER A 64 -22.79 -1.09 -1.02
C SER A 64 -21.82 -1.73 -2.01
N ASN A 65 -20.68 -2.26 -1.54
CA ASN A 65 -19.68 -2.94 -2.36
C ASN A 65 -18.94 -3.97 -1.49
N PRO A 66 -19.58 -5.12 -1.21
CA PRO A 66 -19.06 -6.08 -0.25
C PRO A 66 -17.72 -6.69 -0.67
N ASP A 67 -17.50 -6.86 -1.98
CA ASP A 67 -16.31 -7.53 -2.54
C ASP A 67 -15.23 -6.54 -3.02
N GLY A 68 -15.43 -5.24 -2.76
CA GLY A 68 -14.58 -4.16 -3.27
C GLY A 68 -13.18 -4.03 -2.64
N TYR A 69 -12.70 -5.07 -1.92
CA TYR A 69 -11.33 -5.12 -1.47
C TYR A 69 -10.38 -5.18 -2.67
N ARG A 70 -9.52 -4.16 -2.79
CA ARG A 70 -8.44 -4.12 -3.79
C ARG A 70 -7.45 -5.28 -3.63
N VAL A 71 -6.76 -5.62 -4.71
CA VAL A 71 -5.69 -6.65 -4.75
C VAL A 71 -4.70 -6.47 -3.60
N VAL A 72 -4.17 -5.26 -3.39
CA VAL A 72 -3.25 -4.97 -2.27
C VAL A 72 -3.82 -5.33 -0.89
N HIS A 73 -5.12 -5.16 -0.64
CA HIS A 73 -5.70 -5.57 0.66
C HIS A 73 -5.72 -7.09 0.81
N LYS A 74 -5.97 -7.82 -0.29
CA LYS A 74 -5.99 -9.27 -0.31
C LYS A 74 -4.59 -9.84 -0.06
N VAL A 75 -3.59 -9.31 -0.77
CA VAL A 75 -2.19 -9.74 -0.60
C VAL A 75 -1.65 -9.36 0.78
N LEU A 76 -1.99 -8.18 1.33
CA LEU A 76 -1.63 -7.85 2.71
C LEU A 76 -2.31 -8.76 3.75
N ALA A 77 -3.54 -9.19 3.51
CA ALA A 77 -4.20 -10.14 4.41
C ALA A 77 -3.54 -11.53 4.35
N GLU A 78 -3.19 -12.00 3.15
CA GLU A 78 -2.42 -13.22 2.95
C GLU A 78 -1.04 -13.14 3.63
N ALA A 79 -0.35 -12.00 3.51
CA ALA A 79 0.93 -11.75 4.16
C ALA A 79 0.83 -11.84 5.69
N VAL A 80 -0.26 -11.32 6.28
CA VAL A 80 -0.51 -11.45 7.73
C VAL A 80 -0.74 -12.91 8.13
N ASP A 81 -1.49 -13.67 7.35
CA ASP A 81 -1.77 -15.09 7.61
C ASP A 81 -0.52 -15.96 7.52
N LYS A 82 0.39 -15.62 6.59
CA LYS A 82 1.67 -16.30 6.35
C LYS A 82 2.84 -15.76 7.17
N GLU A 83 2.59 -14.82 8.08
CA GLU A 83 3.61 -14.17 8.92
C GLU A 83 4.77 -13.55 8.10
N GLN A 84 4.46 -13.02 6.92
CA GLN A 84 5.42 -12.40 6.01
C GLN A 84 5.86 -11.00 6.47
N ILE A 85 7.00 -10.56 5.97
CA ILE A 85 7.55 -9.23 6.27
C ILE A 85 6.80 -8.19 5.43
N ILE A 86 6.22 -7.19 6.09
CA ILE A 86 5.49 -6.09 5.44
C ILE A 86 6.22 -4.78 5.74
N LYS A 87 6.54 -4.02 4.70
CA LYS A 87 7.17 -2.70 4.80
C LYS A 87 6.30 -1.63 4.16
N LEU A 88 6.21 -0.49 4.82
CA LEU A 88 5.54 0.71 4.34
C LEU A 88 6.56 1.83 4.17
N TYR A 89 6.82 2.19 2.92
CA TYR A 89 7.69 3.31 2.58
C TYR A 89 6.87 4.56 2.33
N PHE A 90 7.29 5.69 2.87
CA PHE A 90 6.88 6.99 2.38
C PHE A 90 7.90 7.45 1.35
N LEU A 91 7.46 7.65 0.11
CA LEU A 91 8.35 7.86 -1.03
C LEU A 91 8.66 9.33 -1.26
N THR A 92 7.64 10.18 -1.17
CA THR A 92 7.77 11.63 -1.38
C THR A 92 6.54 12.35 -0.86
N ASN A 93 6.73 13.58 -0.39
CA ASN A 93 5.63 14.55 -0.28
C ASN A 93 5.22 15.05 -1.66
N ILE A 94 4.07 15.73 -1.73
CA ILE A 94 3.57 16.39 -2.93
C ILE A 94 3.78 17.89 -2.75
N ASP A 95 4.52 18.49 -3.67
CA ASP A 95 4.80 19.92 -3.65
C ASP A 95 3.58 20.75 -4.07
N ASP A 96 3.59 22.02 -3.69
CA ASP A 96 2.55 22.97 -4.09
C ASP A 96 2.50 23.11 -5.61
N GLY A 97 1.36 22.74 -6.20
CA GLY A 97 1.13 22.79 -7.65
C GLY A 97 1.31 21.45 -8.38
N ASP A 98 1.85 20.43 -7.73
CA ASP A 98 1.97 19.09 -8.32
C ASP A 98 0.62 18.37 -8.39
N ASP A 99 0.40 17.67 -9.50
CA ASP A 99 -0.70 16.71 -9.58
C ASP A 99 -0.28 15.38 -8.95
N ILE A 100 -0.76 15.12 -7.73
CA ILE A 100 -0.54 13.86 -7.01
C ILE A 100 -0.85 12.61 -7.84
N ASN A 101 -1.75 12.67 -8.83
CA ASN A 101 -2.02 11.54 -9.71
C ASN A 101 -0.85 11.30 -10.69
N GLN A 102 -0.26 12.36 -11.23
CA GLN A 102 0.91 12.26 -12.11
C GLN A 102 2.12 11.75 -11.32
N VAL A 103 2.34 12.28 -10.11
CA VAL A 103 3.41 11.80 -9.21
C VAL A 103 3.21 10.32 -8.85
N GLU A 104 1.97 9.89 -8.54
CA GLU A 104 1.66 8.47 -8.30
C GLU A 104 1.97 7.60 -9.52
N GLN A 105 1.58 8.01 -10.74
CA GLN A 105 1.88 7.25 -11.97
C GLN A 105 3.38 7.18 -12.24
N ALA A 106 4.12 8.28 -12.05
CA ALA A 106 5.57 8.29 -12.17
C ALA A 106 6.22 7.31 -11.18
N MET A 107 5.74 7.25 -9.94
CA MET A 107 6.25 6.30 -8.94
C MET A 107 5.84 4.85 -9.24
N ILE A 108 4.63 4.60 -9.73
CA ILE A 108 4.22 3.26 -10.19
C ILE A 108 5.15 2.77 -11.30
N SER A 109 5.51 3.63 -12.25
CA SER A 109 6.45 3.30 -13.32
C SER A 109 7.87 3.12 -12.81
N LYS A 110 8.37 4.04 -11.96
CA LYS A 110 9.73 4.00 -11.39
C LYS A 110 10.00 2.71 -10.61
N TYR A 111 9.02 2.24 -9.85
CA TYR A 111 9.16 1.04 -9.01
C TYR A 111 8.60 -0.22 -9.67
N ASP A 112 8.23 -0.13 -10.95
CA ASP A 112 7.69 -1.23 -11.77
C ASP A 112 6.53 -1.94 -11.07
N CYS A 113 5.53 -1.22 -10.57
CA CYS A 113 4.46 -1.81 -9.74
C CYS A 113 3.25 -2.32 -10.53
N LYS A 114 3.23 -2.16 -11.86
CA LYS A 114 2.11 -2.48 -12.75
C LYS A 114 2.58 -3.26 -13.97
N GLY A 115 1.99 -4.43 -14.21
CA GLY A 115 2.33 -5.28 -15.35
C GLY A 115 1.84 -6.71 -15.16
N SER A 116 2.57 -7.66 -15.73
CA SER A 116 2.24 -9.09 -15.72
C SER A 116 2.98 -9.90 -14.64
N LYS A 117 3.86 -9.27 -13.85
CA LYS A 117 4.59 -9.98 -12.78
C LYS A 117 3.64 -10.23 -11.59
N SER A 118 3.78 -11.38 -10.95
CA SER A 118 2.93 -11.78 -9.82
C SER A 118 3.02 -10.85 -8.61
N TRP A 119 4.16 -10.19 -8.41
CA TRP A 119 4.38 -9.25 -7.32
C TRP A 119 3.88 -7.82 -7.61
N GLN A 120 3.45 -7.51 -8.85
CA GLN A 120 2.95 -6.19 -9.23
C GLN A 120 1.48 -6.02 -8.84
N LEU A 121 1.19 -5.11 -7.91
CA LEU A 121 -0.15 -4.99 -7.32
C LEU A 121 -0.94 -3.76 -7.78
N ASN A 122 -0.36 -2.88 -8.59
CA ASN A 122 -1.09 -1.77 -9.21
C ASN A 122 -1.77 -2.26 -10.49
N GLY A 123 -3.10 -2.44 -10.43
CA GLY A 123 -3.96 -2.86 -11.55
C GLY A 123 -5.25 -2.06 -11.58
#